data_AF-A0A7S2C5R8-F1
#
_entry.id   AF-A0A7S2C5R8-F1
#
_cell.length_a   1.000
_cell.length_b   1.000
_cell.length_c   1.000
_cell.angle_alpha   90.00
_cell.angle_beta   90.00
_cell.angle_gamma   90.00
#
_symmetry.space_group_name_H-M   'P 1'
#
loop_
_entity.id
_entity.type
_entity.pdbx_description
1 polymer ?
#
loop_
_entity_poly.entity_id
_entity_poly.type
_entity_poly.pdbx_seq_one_letter_code
_entity_poly.pdbx_strand_id
1 'polypeptide(L)'
;QHVGKVADLVRNPDLVGLSWAPGEAFSRPRQATIYGLVSASTGFMGVKLNQDFTAFFNDIPKSSQAKQAMNTFRSKLQTLQGTIDQKNQNRDIAYTRMHPNYAEISLFQ
;
A
#
# COMPACT_ATOMS: atom_id res chain seq x y z
N GLN A 1 7.33 8.71 11.00
CA GLN A 1 6.50 7.55 11.38
C GLN A 1 5.91 6.94 10.13
N HIS A 2 6.17 5.65 9.90
CA HIS A 2 5.55 4.88 8.84
C HIS A 2 4.03 4.89 9.00
N VAL A 3 3.30 5.13 7.92
CA VAL A 3 1.91 4.66 7.82
C VAL A 3 2.00 3.16 7.51
N GLY A 4 2.46 2.39 8.49
CA GLY A 4 2.07 0.99 8.59
C GLY A 4 0.55 0.97 8.67
N LYS A 5 -0.06 -0.10 8.15
CA LYS A 5 -1.52 -0.32 8.13
C LYS A 5 -2.16 0.33 9.35
N VAL A 6 -2.82 1.46 9.15
CA VAL A 6 -3.47 2.17 10.26
C VAL A 6 -4.48 1.23 10.93
N ALA A 7 -5.05 0.31 10.14
CA ALA A 7 -5.87 -0.83 10.52
C ALA A 7 -5.31 -1.73 11.65
N ASP A 8 -3.99 -1.91 11.78
CA ASP A 8 -3.42 -2.78 12.83
C ASP A 8 -3.41 -2.09 14.21
N LEU A 9 -3.53 -0.75 14.25
CA LEU A 9 -3.64 0.04 15.48
C LEU A 9 -5.09 0.20 15.98
N VAL A 10 -6.10 -0.35 15.26
CA VAL A 10 -7.54 -0.05 15.46
C VAL A 10 -8.32 -1.19 16.08
N ARG A 11 -7.67 -2.14 16.75
CA ARG A 11 -8.41 -3.22 17.42
C ARG A 11 -9.34 -2.70 18.52
N ASN A 12 -9.09 -1.48 19.03
CA ASN A 12 -10.01 -0.76 19.91
C ASN A 12 -10.27 0.66 19.37
N PRO A 13 -11.48 0.98 18.87
CA PRO A 13 -11.83 2.31 18.37
C PRO A 13 -11.80 3.40 19.45
N ASP A 14 -11.82 3.03 20.74
CA ASP A 14 -11.74 4.00 21.83
C ASP A 14 -10.32 4.58 21.96
N LEU A 15 -9.27 3.83 21.58
CA LEU A 15 -7.85 4.22 21.73
C LEU A 15 -7.30 5.01 20.53
N VAL A 16 -8.16 5.38 19.60
CA VAL A 16 -7.83 5.98 18.32
C VAL A 16 -7.69 7.51 18.37
N GLY A 17 -8.17 8.13 19.45
CA GLY A 17 -8.11 9.58 19.62
C GLY A 17 -6.68 10.08 19.72
N LEU A 18 -6.29 11.00 18.82
CA LEU A 18 -5.01 11.71 18.89
C LEU A 18 -5.03 12.91 19.86
N SER A 19 -6.20 13.22 20.43
CA SER A 19 -6.35 14.24 21.47
C SER A 19 -7.45 13.84 22.46
N TRP A 20 -7.14 13.92 23.75
CA TRP A 20 -8.07 13.62 24.84
C TRP A 20 -8.11 14.85 25.74
N ALA A 21 -9.29 15.35 26.07
CA ALA A 21 -9.40 16.31 27.16
C ALA A 21 -9.32 15.58 28.51
N PRO A 22 -8.77 16.21 29.57
CA PRO A 22 -8.79 15.62 30.91
C PRO A 22 -10.20 15.21 31.32
N GLY A 23 -10.39 13.94 31.66
CA GLY A 23 -11.69 13.38 32.07
C GLY A 23 -12.51 12.71 30.95
N GLU A 24 -12.05 12.68 29.70
CA GLU A 24 -12.73 11.93 28.63
C GLU A 24 -12.38 10.43 28.69
N ALA A 25 -13.41 9.56 28.74
CA ALA A 25 -13.26 8.10 28.78
C ALA A 25 -13.05 7.47 27.39
N PHE A 26 -13.36 8.20 26.32
CA PHE A 26 -13.23 7.77 24.93
C PHE A 26 -13.02 8.98 24.01
N SER A 27 -12.46 8.72 22.82
CA SER A 27 -12.21 9.76 21.82
C SER A 27 -13.50 10.41 21.29
N ARG A 28 -13.42 11.69 20.90
CA ARG A 28 -14.58 12.42 20.38
C ARG A 28 -15.09 11.79 19.08
N PRO A 29 -16.42 11.69 18.86
CA PRO A 29 -17.00 10.97 17.72
C PRO A 29 -16.42 11.35 16.36
N ARG A 30 -16.15 12.64 16.12
CA ARG A 30 -15.56 13.11 14.85
C ARG A 30 -14.18 12.52 14.57
N GLN A 31 -13.34 12.35 15.59
CA GLN A 31 -11.99 11.81 15.43
C GLN A 31 -12.04 10.31 15.16
N ALA A 32 -12.90 9.60 15.88
CA ALA A 32 -13.18 8.18 15.65
C ALA A 32 -13.67 7.95 14.21
N THR A 33 -14.58 8.78 13.69
CA THR A 33 -15.07 8.68 12.30
C THR A 33 -13.98 8.93 11.26
N ILE A 34 -13.18 9.99 11.43
CA ILE A 34 -12.08 10.31 10.49
C ILE A 34 -11.09 9.15 10.41
N TYR A 35 -10.74 8.58 11.56
CA TYR A 35 -9.80 7.49 11.59
C TYR A 35 -10.39 6.17 11.08
N GLY A 36 -11.67 5.90 11.37
CA GLY A 36 -12.41 4.80 10.78
C GLY A 36 -12.40 4.88 9.25
N LEU A 37 -12.62 6.08 8.68
CA LEU A 37 -12.58 6.31 7.24
C LEU A 37 -11.18 6.10 6.65
N VAL A 38 -10.13 6.63 7.30
CA VAL A 38 -8.75 6.43 6.85
C VAL A 38 -8.37 4.95 6.91
N SER A 39 -8.75 4.26 7.97
CA SER A 39 -8.47 2.83 8.16
C SER A 39 -9.21 1.98 7.14
N ALA A 40 -10.49 2.27 6.88
CA ALA A 40 -11.27 1.59 5.86
C ALA A 40 -10.67 1.81 4.47
N SER A 41 -10.35 3.05 4.10
CA SER A 41 -9.81 3.39 2.77
C SER A 41 -8.39 2.86 2.52
N THR A 42 -7.59 2.65 3.57
CA THR A 42 -6.22 2.14 3.45
C THR A 42 -6.07 0.65 3.80
N GLY A 43 -7.15 0.00 4.24
CA GLY A 43 -7.17 -1.40 4.67
C GLY A 43 -7.41 -2.41 3.53
N PHE A 44 -7.79 -1.95 2.35
CA PHE A 44 -8.02 -2.84 1.20
C PHE A 44 -6.71 -3.49 0.73
N MET A 45 -6.78 -4.81 0.48
CA MET A 45 -5.65 -5.56 -0.07
C MET A 45 -5.83 -5.73 -1.58
N GLY A 46 -5.20 -4.86 -2.34
CA GLY A 46 -5.17 -4.95 -3.79
C GLY A 46 -4.08 -5.84 -4.36
N VAL A 47 -4.30 -6.22 -5.63
CA VAL A 47 -3.29 -6.86 -6.49
C VAL A 47 -2.09 -5.92 -6.60
N LYS A 48 -0.92 -6.40 -6.19
CA LYS A 48 0.30 -5.59 -6.14
C LYS A 48 0.91 -5.43 -7.52
N LEU A 49 1.61 -4.32 -7.73
CA LEU A 49 2.22 -3.98 -9.01
C LEU A 49 3.28 -5.00 -9.45
N ASN A 50 3.93 -5.66 -8.49
CA ASN A 50 4.96 -6.67 -8.74
C ASN A 50 4.42 -8.08 -9.05
N GLN A 51 3.10 -8.28 -9.06
CA GLN A 51 2.49 -9.58 -9.29
C GLN A 51 2.76 -10.11 -10.71
N ASP A 52 2.82 -11.43 -10.85
CA ASP A 52 3.07 -12.05 -12.14
C ASP A 52 1.77 -12.20 -12.95
N PHE A 53 1.70 -11.50 -14.06
CA PHE A 53 0.56 -11.50 -14.98
C PHE A 53 0.82 -12.30 -16.26
N THR A 54 1.96 -13.02 -16.38
CA THR A 54 2.29 -13.68 -17.66
C THR A 54 1.27 -14.72 -18.11
N ALA A 55 0.51 -15.30 -17.16
CA ALA A 55 -0.55 -16.25 -17.43
C ALA A 55 -1.73 -15.65 -18.22
N PHE A 56 -2.00 -14.35 -18.08
CA PHE A 56 -3.09 -13.68 -18.83
C PHE A 56 -2.81 -13.57 -20.33
N PHE A 57 -1.55 -13.75 -20.74
CA PHE A 57 -1.16 -13.69 -22.14
C PHE A 57 -1.07 -15.07 -22.79
N ASN A 58 -1.52 -16.13 -22.12
CA ASN A 58 -1.68 -17.42 -22.77
C ASN A 58 -2.81 -17.31 -23.80
N ASP A 59 -2.59 -17.88 -24.98
CA ASP A 59 -3.61 -18.03 -26.03
C ASP A 59 -4.11 -16.75 -26.72
N ILE A 60 -3.42 -15.61 -26.53
CA ILE A 60 -3.65 -14.41 -27.34
C ILE A 60 -2.77 -14.38 -28.60
N PRO A 61 -3.26 -13.80 -29.71
CA PRO A 61 -2.38 -13.40 -30.80
C PRO A 61 -1.23 -12.55 -30.23
N LYS A 62 0.01 -12.81 -30.67
CA LYS A 62 1.22 -12.12 -30.16
C LYS A 62 1.59 -12.44 -28.69
N SER A 63 1.15 -13.57 -28.13
CA SER A 63 1.48 -14.03 -26.78
C SER A 63 2.98 -13.87 -26.41
N SER A 64 3.89 -14.28 -27.30
CA SER A 64 5.34 -14.17 -27.06
C SER A 64 5.79 -12.71 -26.85
N GLN A 65 5.31 -11.78 -27.68
CA GLN A 65 5.65 -10.36 -27.60
C GLN A 65 5.05 -9.72 -26.34
N ALA A 66 3.82 -10.08 -25.98
CA ALA A 66 3.17 -9.63 -24.74
C ALA A 66 3.92 -10.12 -23.49
N LYS A 67 4.32 -11.41 -23.46
CA LYS A 67 5.13 -11.97 -22.38
C LYS A 67 6.50 -11.29 -22.28
N GLN A 68 7.15 -11.01 -23.41
CA GLN A 68 8.42 -10.28 -23.43
C GLN A 68 8.28 -8.85 -22.89
N ALA A 69 7.22 -8.13 -23.27
CA ALA A 69 6.92 -6.80 -22.75
C ALA A 69 6.68 -6.84 -21.23
N MET A 70 5.91 -7.82 -20.75
CA MET A 70 5.67 -8.02 -19.32
C MET A 70 6.95 -8.34 -18.55
N ASN A 71 7.81 -9.22 -19.09
CA ASN A 71 9.10 -9.53 -18.48
C ASN A 71 10.01 -8.31 -18.42
N THR A 72 10.00 -7.48 -19.46
CA THR A 72 10.74 -6.20 -19.48
C THR A 72 10.22 -5.24 -18.42
N PHE A 73 8.90 -5.14 -18.28
CA PHE A 73 8.26 -4.33 -17.24
C PHE A 73 8.66 -4.81 -15.84
N ARG A 74 8.60 -6.13 -15.57
CA ARG A 74 9.02 -6.73 -14.30
C ARG A 74 10.48 -6.46 -13.97
N SER A 75 11.37 -6.62 -14.95
CA SER A 75 12.79 -6.31 -14.77
C SER A 75 13.01 -4.84 -14.37
N LYS A 76 12.31 -3.90 -15.02
CA LYS A 76 12.36 -2.48 -14.64
C LYS A 76 11.81 -2.22 -13.23
N LEU A 77 10.75 -2.91 -12.82
CA LEU A 77 10.21 -2.81 -11.46
C LEU A 77 11.21 -3.31 -10.40
N GLN A 78 11.95 -4.38 -10.68
CA GLN A 78 13.00 -4.87 -9.78
C GLN A 78 14.13 -3.83 -9.62
N THR A 79 14.54 -3.18 -10.70
CA THR A 79 15.51 -2.07 -10.65
C THR A 79 14.98 -0.89 -9.83
N LEU A 80 13.70 -0.53 -10.02
CA LEU A 80 13.06 0.53 -9.26
C LEU A 80 12.99 0.19 -7.76
N GLN A 81 12.63 -1.06 -7.43
CA GLN A 81 12.64 -1.56 -6.06
C GLN A 81 14.01 -1.37 -5.41
N GLY A 82 15.09 -1.86 -6.05
CA GLY A 82 16.44 -1.70 -5.51
C GLY A 82 16.83 -0.23 -5.32
N THR A 83 16.42 0.65 -6.23
CA THR A 83 16.65 2.10 -6.12
C THR A 83 15.92 2.71 -4.91
N ILE A 84 14.66 2.32 -4.67
CA ILE A 84 13.87 2.81 -3.55
C ILE A 84 14.44 2.28 -2.22
N ASP A 85 14.80 1.00 -2.17
CA ASP A 85 15.40 0.37 -1.00
C ASP A 85 16.71 1.05 -0.61
N GLN A 86 17.59 1.29 -1.59
CA GLN A 86 18.84 2.01 -1.37
C GLN A 86 18.60 3.44 -0.88
N LYS A 87 17.62 4.16 -1.45
CA LYS A 87 17.30 5.53 -1.00
C LYS A 87 16.69 5.55 0.41
N ASN A 88 15.96 4.52 0.79
CA ASN A 88 15.34 4.41 2.11
C ASN A 88 16.34 4.09 3.22
N GLN A 89 17.50 3.50 2.90
CA GLN A 89 18.58 3.28 3.89
C GLN A 89 19.10 4.58 4.51
N ASN A 90 19.05 5.68 3.75
CA ASN A 90 19.56 6.99 4.18
C ASN A 90 18.47 7.93 4.72
N ARG A 91 17.25 7.42 4.95
CA ARG A 91 16.12 8.24 5.43
C ARG A 91 15.76 7.87 6.85
N ASP A 92 15.53 8.88 7.68
CA ASP A 92 14.96 8.71 9.03
C ASP A 92 13.57 8.06 8.99
N ILE A 93 12.82 8.30 7.91
CA ILE A 93 11.53 7.68 7.64
C ILE A 93 11.52 7.14 6.22
N ALA A 94 11.44 5.82 6.09
CA ALA A 94 11.37 5.18 4.78
C ALA A 94 10.08 5.52 4.04
N TYR A 95 10.20 5.70 2.72
CA TYR A 95 9.09 5.99 1.82
C TYR A 95 8.72 4.73 1.03
N THR A 96 7.53 4.21 1.26
CA THR A 96 7.06 2.93 0.69
C THR A 96 5.90 3.09 -0.30
N ARG A 97 5.34 4.31 -0.46
CA ARG A 97 4.09 4.51 -1.23
C ARG A 97 4.21 4.14 -2.72
N MET A 98 5.37 4.35 -3.33
CA MET A 98 5.65 4.00 -4.73
C MET A 98 6.49 2.73 -4.87
N HIS A 99 6.70 2.02 -3.77
CA HIS A 99 7.50 0.80 -3.80
C HIS A 99 6.66 -0.34 -4.43
N PRO A 100 7.15 -1.06 -5.45
CA PRO A 100 6.35 -2.03 -6.23
C PRO A 100 5.63 -3.11 -5.42
N ASN A 101 6.20 -3.51 -4.26
CA ASN A 101 5.56 -4.47 -3.34
C ASN A 101 4.35 -3.93 -2.57
N TYR A 102 4.19 -2.60 -2.49
CA TYR A 102 3.13 -1.95 -1.72
C TYR A 102 2.12 -1.25 -2.62
N ALA A 103 2.58 -0.68 -3.73
CA ALA A 103 1.75 -0.05 -4.74
C ALA A 103 0.83 -1.06 -5.43
N GLU A 104 -0.41 -0.66 -5.67
CA GLU A 104 -1.44 -1.48 -6.28
C GLU A 104 -1.57 -1.15 -7.77
N ILE A 105 -1.90 -2.15 -8.59
CA ILE A 105 -2.01 -1.97 -10.04
C ILE A 105 -3.31 -1.27 -10.47
N SER A 106 -4.32 -1.29 -9.60
CA SER A 106 -5.64 -0.71 -9.85
C SER A 106 -6.16 -0.03 -8.59
N LEU A 107 -7.02 0.98 -8.78
CA LEU A 107 -7.83 1.54 -7.72
C LEU A 107 -9.04 0.62 -7.48
N PHE A 108 -9.39 0.38 -6.22
CA PHE A 108 -10.68 -0.21 -5.88
C PHE A 108 -11.75 0.88 -5.95
N GLN A 109 -12.77 0.66 -6.78
CA GLN A 109 -14.01 1.44 -6.81
C GLN A 109 -15.10 0.73 -6.02
#